data_AF-X1BCA0-F1
#
_entry.id   AF-X1BCA0-F1
#
_cell.length_a   1.000
_cell.length_b   1.000
_cell.length_c   1.000
_cell.angle_alpha   90.00
_cell.angle_beta   90.00
_cell.angle_gamma   90.00
#
_symmetry.space_group_name_H-M   'P 1'
#
loop_
_entity.id
_entity.type
_entity.pdbx_description
1 polymer ?
#
loop_
_entity_poly.entity_id
_entity_poly.type
_entity_poly.pdbx_seq_one_letter_code
_entity_poly.pdbx_strand_id
1 'polypeptide(L)'
;MQKAATLVELDSLSNLVNQKREELNPVLQEDAKLKRERHEREEKERQEQAARIREGHETLWQHYLAILPWYIPCPKYVEDVVRTFLVKNGYYDWAGVLGSQLALVNELKWEDNMDKLEPLFHELLNIITGHPGEKDRIIEVMEQRRLRLLTARDEDIIDAFNEWLNSEKDEEFVEGALKLAGIFKRLAEERYIDTDELLKKEALLPKEPAKDKRHKADKARQTLAA
;
A
#
# COMPACT_ATOMS: atom_id res chain seq x y z
N MET A 1 79.84 3.69 44.36
CA MET A 1 79.38 4.83 43.53
C MET A 1 78.43 4.45 42.38
N GLN A 2 78.29 3.18 41.97
CA GLN A 2 77.41 2.78 40.86
C GLN A 2 75.88 2.88 41.13
N LYS A 3 75.42 2.85 42.38
CA LYS A 3 73.97 2.94 42.72
C LYS A 3 73.35 4.33 42.55
N ALA A 4 74.15 5.40 42.62
CA ALA A 4 73.64 6.77 42.49
C ALA A 4 73.45 7.18 41.02
N ALA A 5 74.32 6.71 40.12
CA ALA A 5 74.22 6.99 38.68
C ALA A 5 72.99 6.31 38.04
N THR A 6 72.66 5.09 38.47
CA THR A 6 71.48 4.34 37.98
C THR A 6 70.15 4.94 38.44
N LEU A 7 70.11 5.56 39.63
CA LEU A 7 68.90 6.23 40.13
C LEU A 7 68.60 7.54 39.36
N VAL A 8 69.65 8.29 39.00
CA VAL A 8 69.53 9.54 38.22
C VAL A 8 69.10 9.27 36.78
N GLU A 9 69.57 8.17 36.17
CA GLU A 9 69.11 7.73 34.84
C GLU A 9 67.65 7.28 34.84
N LEU A 10 67.20 6.62 35.90
CA LEU A 10 65.79 6.23 36.10
C LEU A 10 64.86 7.44 36.28
N ASP A 11 65.26 8.43 37.06
CA ASP A 11 64.50 9.67 37.23
C ASP A 11 64.45 10.50 35.93
N SER A 12 65.54 10.52 35.15
CA SER A 12 65.57 11.19 33.85
C SER A 12 64.64 10.53 32.82
N LEU A 13 64.56 9.19 32.81
CA LEU A 13 63.63 8.46 31.94
C LEU A 13 62.18 8.66 32.38
N SER A 14 61.91 8.67 33.68
CA SER A 14 60.57 8.92 34.22
C SER A 14 60.04 10.31 33.83
N ASN A 15 60.88 11.34 33.93
CA ASN A 15 60.52 12.70 33.51
C ASN A 15 60.26 12.81 32.01
N LEU A 16 61.06 12.14 31.18
CA LEU A 16 60.85 12.12 29.73
C LEU A 16 59.54 11.41 29.35
N VAL A 17 59.19 10.31 30.04
CA VAL A 17 57.92 9.60 29.83
C VAL A 17 56.74 10.46 30.26
N ASN A 18 56.83 11.16 31.40
CA ASN A 18 55.77 12.05 31.87
C ASN A 18 55.57 13.24 30.91
N GLN A 19 56.64 13.86 30.44
CA GLN A 19 56.58 14.94 29.46
C GLN A 19 55.97 14.47 28.14
N LYS A 20 56.37 13.30 27.62
CA LYS A 20 55.77 12.72 26.42
C LYS A 20 54.30 12.35 26.61
N ARG A 21 53.91 11.96 27.82
CA ARG A 21 52.52 11.66 28.17
C ARG A 21 51.66 12.92 28.25
N GLU A 22 52.21 14.03 28.77
CA GLU A 22 51.55 15.35 28.76
C GLU A 22 51.38 15.89 27.34
N GLU A 23 52.34 15.65 26.45
CA GLU A 23 52.25 16.01 25.03
C GLU A 23 51.24 15.14 24.26
N LEU A 24 51.15 13.82 24.54
CA LEU A 24 50.24 12.91 23.82
C LEU A 24 48.78 12.99 24.28
N ASN A 25 48.54 13.28 25.57
CA ASN A 25 47.20 13.32 26.15
C ASN A 25 46.20 14.24 25.40
N PRO A 26 46.54 15.50 25.08
CA PRO A 26 45.61 16.38 24.36
C PRO A 26 45.30 15.85 22.95
N VAL A 27 46.29 15.28 22.26
CA VAL A 27 46.10 14.69 20.92
C VAL A 27 45.14 13.49 20.98
N LEU A 28 45.27 12.63 22.00
CA LEU A 28 44.36 11.49 22.21
C LEU A 28 42.94 11.94 22.58
N GLN A 29 42.81 13.01 23.36
CA GLN A 29 41.50 13.59 23.70
C GLN A 29 40.83 14.21 22.48
N GLU A 30 41.58 14.89 21.62
CA GLU A 30 41.09 15.48 20.38
C GLU A 30 40.68 14.41 19.37
N ASP A 31 41.47 13.35 19.19
CA ASP A 31 41.12 12.21 18.32
C ASP A 31 39.87 11.47 18.83
N ALA A 32 39.73 11.28 20.14
CA ALA A 32 38.52 10.71 20.74
C ALA A 32 37.28 11.60 20.52
N LYS A 33 37.44 12.91 20.59
CA LYS A 33 36.38 13.88 20.31
C LYS A 33 35.96 13.83 18.84
N LEU A 34 36.92 13.86 17.91
CA LEU A 34 36.67 13.77 16.47
C LEU A 34 35.99 12.45 16.08
N LYS A 35 36.38 11.34 16.71
CA LYS A 35 35.70 10.04 16.52
C LYS A 35 34.25 10.06 16.97
N ARG A 36 33.96 10.67 18.12
CA ARG A 36 32.58 10.84 18.61
C ARG A 36 31.76 11.73 17.68
N GLU A 37 32.30 12.87 17.28
CA GLU A 37 31.63 13.78 16.34
C GLU A 37 31.35 13.12 14.98
N ARG A 38 32.27 12.28 14.48
CA ARG A 38 32.06 11.51 13.26
C ARG A 38 30.91 10.50 13.42
N HIS A 39 30.92 9.73 14.52
CA HIS A 39 29.87 8.76 14.79
C HIS A 39 28.49 9.43 14.95
N GLU A 40 28.41 10.56 15.65
CA GLU A 40 27.18 11.33 15.81
C GLU A 40 26.65 11.86 14.46
N ARG A 41 27.55 12.32 13.57
CA ARG A 41 27.16 12.73 12.21
C ARG A 41 26.65 11.56 11.37
N GLU A 42 27.38 10.44 11.35
CA GLU A 42 26.99 9.24 10.61
C GLU A 42 25.66 8.65 11.13
N GLU A 43 25.42 8.72 12.44
CA GLU A 43 24.15 8.29 13.03
C GLU A 43 23.00 9.25 12.69
N LYS A 44 23.25 10.56 12.72
CA LYS A 44 22.28 11.56 12.28
C LYS A 44 21.92 11.39 10.79
N GLU A 45 22.91 11.19 9.93
CA GLU A 45 22.70 10.93 8.50
C GLU A 45 21.87 9.65 8.27
N ARG A 46 22.18 8.57 9.00
CA ARG A 46 21.38 7.33 8.94
C ARG A 46 19.93 7.55 9.38
N GLN A 47 19.72 8.31 10.47
CA GLN A 47 18.37 8.62 10.95
C GLN A 47 17.58 9.48 9.97
N GLU A 48 18.21 10.51 9.39
CA GLU A 48 17.60 11.37 8.37
C GLU A 48 17.26 10.57 7.11
N GLN A 49 18.16 9.71 6.65
CA GLN A 49 17.91 8.83 5.51
C GLN A 49 16.75 7.87 5.79
N ALA A 50 16.70 7.26 6.97
CA ALA A 50 15.60 6.40 7.38
C ALA A 50 14.26 7.15 7.52
N ALA A 51 14.29 8.43 7.91
CA ALA A 51 13.10 9.28 7.95
C ALA A 51 12.58 9.59 6.53
N ARG A 52 13.47 9.98 5.61
CA ARG A 52 13.11 10.24 4.20
C ARG A 52 12.53 9.01 3.50
N ILE A 53 13.12 7.84 3.76
CA ILE A 53 12.60 6.57 3.24
C ILE A 53 11.17 6.34 3.75
N ARG A 54 10.94 6.48 5.06
CA ARG A 54 9.60 6.33 5.68
C ARG A 54 8.56 7.33 5.14
N GLU A 55 8.96 8.57 4.88
CA GLU A 55 8.08 9.58 4.30
C GLU A 55 7.71 9.28 2.84
N GLY A 56 8.68 8.87 2.03
CA GLY A 56 8.41 8.44 0.65
C GLY A 56 7.51 7.20 0.60
N HIS A 57 7.71 6.30 1.54
CA HIS A 57 6.90 5.10 1.78
C HIS A 57 5.43 5.44 2.11
N GLU A 58 5.19 6.33 3.07
CA GLU A 58 3.85 6.79 3.41
C GLU A 58 3.17 7.51 2.24
N THR A 59 3.92 8.33 1.50
CA THR A 59 3.40 9.05 0.33
C THR A 59 2.90 8.09 -0.75
N LEU A 60 3.69 7.05 -1.07
CA LEU A 60 3.28 6.01 -2.02
C LEU A 60 2.07 5.21 -1.51
N TRP A 61 2.04 4.89 -0.22
CA TRP A 61 0.91 4.21 0.39
C TRP A 61 -0.39 5.02 0.23
N GLN A 62 -0.37 6.30 0.58
CA GLN A 62 -1.53 7.20 0.44
C GLN A 62 -1.94 7.37 -1.03
N HIS A 63 -0.98 7.45 -1.95
CA HIS A 63 -1.27 7.47 -3.39
C HIS A 63 -2.06 6.23 -3.83
N TYR A 64 -1.61 5.04 -3.45
CA TYR A 64 -2.31 3.80 -3.81
C TYR A 64 -3.70 3.70 -3.17
N LEU A 65 -3.86 4.10 -1.91
CA LEU A 65 -5.18 4.15 -1.27
C LEU A 65 -6.16 5.07 -2.01
N ALA A 66 -5.68 6.16 -2.61
CA ALA A 66 -6.51 7.08 -3.38
C ALA A 66 -6.93 6.49 -4.74
N ILE A 67 -6.02 5.80 -5.45
CA ILE A 67 -6.29 5.33 -6.82
C ILE A 67 -6.93 3.94 -6.88
N LEU A 68 -6.64 3.05 -5.92
CA LEU A 68 -7.11 1.66 -5.94
C LEU A 68 -8.62 1.49 -6.02
N PRO A 69 -9.46 2.33 -5.38
CA PRO A 69 -10.91 2.22 -5.52
C PRO A 69 -11.40 2.27 -6.98
N TRP A 70 -10.68 2.90 -7.90
CA TRP A 70 -11.02 2.88 -9.32
C TRP A 70 -10.87 1.50 -9.96
N TYR A 71 -9.85 0.77 -9.53
CA TYR A 71 -9.47 -0.51 -10.12
C TYR A 71 -10.04 -1.71 -9.36
N ILE A 72 -10.26 -1.53 -8.07
CA ILE A 72 -10.78 -2.55 -7.16
C ILE A 72 -12.09 -2.01 -6.58
N PRO A 73 -13.24 -2.43 -7.12
CA PRO A 73 -14.56 -1.94 -6.70
C PRO A 73 -15.01 -2.47 -5.33
N CYS A 74 -14.08 -2.76 -4.42
CA CYS A 74 -14.34 -3.12 -3.03
C CYS A 74 -13.59 -2.17 -2.07
N PRO A 75 -14.03 -0.91 -1.93
CA PRO A 75 -13.28 0.16 -1.25
C PRO A 75 -12.88 -0.18 0.18
N LYS A 76 -13.71 -0.97 0.87
CA LYS A 76 -13.48 -1.38 2.27
C LYS A 76 -12.28 -2.33 2.44
N TYR A 77 -11.83 -2.99 1.38
CA TYR A 77 -10.69 -3.91 1.38
C TYR A 77 -9.45 -3.32 0.71
N VAL A 78 -9.49 -2.08 0.26
CA VAL A 78 -8.36 -1.46 -0.45
C VAL A 78 -7.09 -1.48 0.41
N GLU A 79 -7.20 -1.15 1.71
CA GLU A 79 -6.06 -1.25 2.64
C GLU A 79 -5.55 -2.69 2.80
N ASP A 80 -6.46 -3.67 2.83
CA ASP A 80 -6.10 -5.08 2.94
C ASP A 80 -5.38 -5.57 1.69
N VAL A 81 -5.83 -5.17 0.50
CA VAL A 81 -5.15 -5.49 -0.76
C VAL A 81 -3.72 -4.93 -0.73
N VAL A 82 -3.55 -3.65 -0.40
CA VAL A 82 -2.21 -3.05 -0.30
C VAL A 82 -1.34 -3.82 0.69
N ARG A 83 -1.89 -4.19 1.85
CA ARG A 83 -1.17 -4.97 2.86
C ARG A 83 -0.83 -6.39 2.37
N THR A 84 -1.72 -7.07 1.67
CA THR A 84 -1.44 -8.40 1.12
C THR A 84 -0.31 -8.35 0.09
N PHE A 85 -0.30 -7.34 -0.78
CA PHE A 85 0.78 -7.13 -1.75
C PHE A 85 2.12 -6.84 -1.06
N LEU A 86 2.10 -6.06 0.02
CA LEU A 86 3.26 -5.78 0.87
C LEU A 86 3.82 -7.07 1.50
N VAL A 87 2.97 -7.95 2.01
CA VAL A 87 3.39 -9.23 2.60
C VAL A 87 3.99 -10.16 1.55
N LYS A 88 3.39 -10.22 0.35
CA LYS A 88 3.83 -11.12 -0.73
C LYS A 88 5.14 -10.66 -1.39
N ASN A 89 5.35 -9.36 -1.58
CA ASN A 89 6.46 -8.82 -2.38
C ASN A 89 7.50 -8.03 -1.56
N GLY A 90 7.24 -7.77 -0.28
CA GLY A 90 8.11 -6.92 0.53
C GLY A 90 7.97 -5.43 0.20
N TYR A 91 8.50 -4.57 1.07
CA TYR A 91 8.23 -3.13 1.04
C TYR A 91 8.69 -2.44 -0.26
N TYR A 92 9.89 -2.76 -0.75
CA TYR A 92 10.46 -2.04 -1.88
C TYR A 92 9.85 -2.46 -3.23
N ASP A 93 9.36 -3.69 -3.34
CA ASP A 93 8.89 -4.23 -4.61
C ASP A 93 7.36 -4.18 -4.74
N TRP A 94 6.59 -4.16 -3.64
CA TRP A 94 5.12 -4.20 -3.73
C TRP A 94 4.54 -3.02 -4.50
N ALA A 95 5.09 -1.81 -4.32
CA ALA A 95 4.62 -0.61 -5.00
C ALA A 95 4.86 -0.73 -6.52
N GLY A 96 5.98 -1.31 -6.95
CA GLY A 96 6.27 -1.55 -8.36
C GLY A 96 5.37 -2.63 -8.96
N VAL A 97 5.15 -3.73 -8.21
CA VAL A 97 4.26 -4.82 -8.62
C VAL A 97 2.83 -4.32 -8.74
N LEU A 98 2.28 -3.70 -7.69
CA LEU A 98 0.92 -3.20 -7.68
C LEU A 98 0.74 -2.11 -8.75
N GLY A 99 1.68 -1.16 -8.86
CA GLY A 99 1.65 -0.16 -9.92
C GLY A 99 1.59 -0.77 -11.32
N SER A 100 2.37 -1.83 -11.57
CA SER A 100 2.34 -2.56 -12.84
C SER A 100 1.00 -3.27 -13.08
N GLN A 101 0.41 -3.87 -12.04
CA GLN A 101 -0.92 -4.48 -12.13
C GLN A 101 -1.99 -3.43 -12.46
N LEU A 102 -1.99 -2.27 -11.81
CA LEU A 102 -2.96 -1.21 -12.07
C LEU A 102 -2.79 -0.59 -13.46
N ALA A 103 -1.54 -0.45 -13.92
CA ALA A 103 -1.25 -0.03 -15.29
C ALA A 103 -1.83 -1.01 -16.31
N LEU A 104 -1.63 -2.32 -16.08
CA LEU A 104 -2.21 -3.37 -16.92
C LEU A 104 -3.75 -3.29 -16.93
N VAL A 105 -4.41 -3.14 -15.77
CA VAL A 105 -5.87 -2.97 -15.73
C VAL A 105 -6.31 -1.76 -16.56
N ASN A 106 -5.57 -0.65 -16.52
CA ASN A 106 -5.88 0.54 -17.31
C ASN A 106 -5.76 0.30 -18.82
N GLU A 107 -4.76 -0.49 -19.22
CA GLU A 107 -4.48 -0.80 -20.62
C GLU A 107 -5.40 -1.88 -21.18
N LEU A 108 -5.94 -2.77 -20.33
CA LEU A 108 -6.80 -3.87 -20.73
C LEU A 108 -7.93 -3.40 -21.64
N LYS A 109 -8.00 -4.01 -22.81
CA LYS A 109 -9.22 -4.07 -23.60
C LYS A 109 -10.07 -5.23 -23.10
N TRP A 110 -11.35 -5.19 -23.43
CA TRP A 110 -12.28 -6.24 -23.05
C TRP A 110 -11.94 -7.64 -23.62
N GLU A 111 -11.19 -7.68 -24.72
CA GLU A 111 -10.79 -8.89 -25.45
C GLU A 111 -9.46 -9.47 -24.93
N ASP A 112 -8.77 -8.77 -24.02
CA ASP A 112 -7.44 -9.17 -23.56
C ASP A 112 -7.49 -10.32 -22.53
N ASN A 113 -6.43 -11.13 -22.52
CA ASN A 113 -6.22 -12.22 -21.56
C ASN A 113 -5.63 -11.68 -20.24
N MET A 114 -6.10 -12.20 -19.11
CA MET A 114 -5.85 -11.74 -17.74
C MET A 114 -4.64 -12.36 -17.05
N ASP A 115 -3.88 -13.26 -17.70
CA ASP A 115 -2.78 -14.01 -17.05
C ASP A 115 -1.78 -13.12 -16.28
N LYS A 116 -1.46 -11.92 -16.78
CA LYS A 116 -0.52 -11.00 -16.13
C LYS A 116 -1.10 -10.29 -14.91
N LEU A 117 -2.41 -10.39 -14.67
CA LEU A 117 -3.11 -9.82 -13.53
C LEU A 117 -3.36 -10.83 -12.40
N GLU A 118 -2.79 -12.03 -12.51
CA GLU A 118 -3.03 -13.14 -11.61
C GLU A 118 -2.98 -12.76 -10.10
N PRO A 119 -2.00 -12.00 -9.60
CA PRO A 119 -1.97 -11.61 -8.19
C PRO A 119 -3.17 -10.75 -7.76
N LEU A 120 -3.56 -9.78 -8.58
CA LEU A 120 -4.67 -8.88 -8.30
C LEU A 120 -6.02 -9.60 -8.47
N PHE A 121 -6.12 -10.43 -9.50
CA PHE A 121 -7.26 -11.29 -9.77
C PHE A 121 -7.55 -12.22 -8.59
N HIS A 122 -6.55 -12.97 -8.12
CA HIS A 122 -6.71 -13.89 -6.99
C HIS A 122 -7.10 -13.17 -5.71
N GLU A 123 -6.57 -11.97 -5.46
CA GLU A 123 -6.95 -11.20 -4.28
C GLU A 123 -8.43 -10.79 -4.32
N LEU A 124 -8.90 -10.31 -5.48
CA LEU A 124 -10.30 -9.93 -5.66
C LEU A 124 -11.22 -11.16 -5.59
N LEU A 125 -10.81 -12.29 -6.16
CA LEU A 125 -11.53 -13.55 -6.07
C LEU A 125 -11.64 -14.03 -4.62
N ASN A 126 -10.55 -13.97 -3.85
CA ASN A 126 -10.54 -14.31 -2.42
C ASN A 126 -11.49 -13.42 -1.61
N ILE A 127 -11.54 -12.13 -1.94
CA ILE A 127 -12.45 -11.19 -1.28
C ILE A 127 -13.91 -11.61 -1.54
N ILE A 128 -14.28 -11.88 -2.78
CA ILE A 128 -15.66 -12.21 -3.15
C ILE A 128 -16.09 -13.56 -2.60
N THR A 129 -15.25 -14.59 -2.76
CA THR A 129 -15.53 -15.95 -2.27
C THR A 129 -15.52 -16.02 -0.73
N GLY A 130 -14.68 -15.22 -0.07
CA GLY A 130 -14.57 -15.16 1.38
C GLY A 130 -15.65 -14.32 2.06
N HIS A 131 -16.37 -13.45 1.33
CA HIS A 131 -17.30 -12.48 1.93
C HIS A 131 -18.66 -12.43 1.20
N PRO A 132 -19.68 -13.13 1.75
CA PRO A 132 -21.03 -13.11 1.19
C PRO A 132 -21.58 -11.68 1.06
N GLY A 133 -22.08 -11.35 -0.13
CA GLY A 133 -22.67 -10.05 -0.44
C GLY A 133 -21.68 -8.99 -0.94
N GLU A 134 -20.38 -9.30 -1.04
CA GLU A 134 -19.43 -8.36 -1.68
C GLU A 134 -19.64 -8.27 -3.19
N LYS A 135 -20.01 -9.38 -3.83
CA LYS A 135 -20.39 -9.41 -5.25
C LYS A 135 -21.49 -8.39 -5.56
N ASP A 136 -22.57 -8.37 -4.77
CA ASP A 136 -23.68 -7.43 -4.92
C ASP A 136 -23.24 -5.97 -4.76
N ARG A 137 -22.32 -5.71 -3.82
CA ARG A 137 -21.77 -4.35 -3.59
C ARG A 137 -20.90 -3.89 -4.75
N ILE A 138 -20.09 -4.79 -5.32
CA ILE A 138 -19.30 -4.50 -6.51
C ILE A 138 -20.22 -4.13 -7.67
N ILE A 139 -21.30 -4.89 -7.87
CA ILE A 139 -22.32 -4.57 -8.88
C ILE A 139 -22.90 -3.18 -8.65
N GLU A 140 -23.26 -2.84 -7.41
CA GLU A 140 -23.80 -1.51 -7.08
C GLU A 140 -22.82 -0.37 -7.40
N VAL A 141 -21.54 -0.51 -7.02
CA VAL A 141 -20.49 0.47 -7.33
C VAL A 141 -20.32 0.61 -8.84
N MET A 142 -20.24 -0.50 -9.55
CA MET A 142 -20.08 -0.52 -11.00
C MET A 142 -21.29 0.06 -11.73
N GLU A 143 -22.51 -0.17 -11.23
CA GLU A 143 -23.74 0.42 -11.74
C GLU A 143 -23.73 1.96 -11.62
N GLN A 144 -23.24 2.49 -10.50
CA GLN A 144 -23.13 3.94 -10.33
C GLN A 144 -22.13 4.55 -11.29
N ARG A 145 -21.01 3.88 -11.52
CA ARG A 145 -20.03 4.28 -12.54
C ARG A 145 -20.66 4.23 -13.91
N ARG A 146 -21.39 3.16 -14.24
CA ARG A 146 -22.12 3.01 -15.51
C ARG A 146 -23.03 4.21 -15.77
N LEU A 147 -23.88 4.55 -14.79
CA LEU A 147 -24.85 5.65 -14.92
C LEU A 147 -24.21 7.04 -15.07
N ARG A 148 -22.99 7.23 -14.57
CA ARG A 148 -22.28 8.51 -14.62
C ARG A 148 -21.35 8.63 -15.83
N LEU A 149 -20.75 7.51 -16.23
CA LEU A 149 -19.72 7.48 -17.26
C LEU A 149 -20.29 7.13 -18.62
N LEU A 150 -21.19 6.16 -18.72
CA LEU A 150 -21.68 5.69 -20.01
C LEU A 150 -22.81 6.56 -20.55
N THR A 151 -22.88 6.62 -21.87
CA THR A 151 -23.92 7.29 -22.64
C THR A 151 -24.54 6.29 -23.61
N ALA A 152 -25.61 6.70 -24.29
CA ALA A 152 -26.26 5.87 -25.32
C ALA A 152 -25.35 5.52 -26.52
N ARG A 153 -24.15 6.11 -26.63
CA ARG A 153 -23.17 5.77 -27.68
C ARG A 153 -22.26 4.61 -27.31
N ASP A 154 -22.30 4.18 -26.05
CA ASP A 154 -21.43 3.16 -25.46
C ASP A 154 -22.19 1.81 -25.34
N GLU A 155 -22.99 1.46 -26.34
CA GLU A 155 -23.89 0.29 -26.32
C GLU A 155 -23.14 -1.04 -26.10
N ASP A 156 -21.99 -1.18 -26.74
CA ASP A 156 -21.08 -2.31 -26.62
C ASP A 156 -20.60 -2.51 -25.17
N ILE A 157 -20.20 -1.42 -24.51
CA ILE A 157 -19.77 -1.45 -23.11
C ILE A 157 -20.95 -1.76 -22.18
N ILE A 158 -22.14 -1.24 -22.49
CA ILE A 158 -23.36 -1.54 -21.73
C ILE A 158 -23.71 -3.04 -21.81
N ASP A 159 -23.59 -3.65 -22.99
CA ASP A 159 -23.85 -5.07 -23.18
C ASP A 159 -22.84 -5.93 -22.42
N ALA A 160 -21.53 -5.63 -22.55
CA ALA A 160 -20.48 -6.32 -21.79
C ALA A 160 -20.65 -6.17 -20.28
N PHE A 161 -21.07 -4.99 -19.81
CA PHE A 161 -21.40 -4.78 -18.40
C PHE A 161 -22.47 -5.75 -17.92
N ASN A 162 -23.57 -5.84 -18.68
CA ASN A 162 -24.70 -6.71 -18.34
C ASN A 162 -24.32 -8.19 -18.42
N GLU A 163 -23.48 -8.58 -19.37
CA GLU A 163 -23.00 -9.95 -19.48
C GLU A 163 -22.12 -10.33 -18.29
N TRP A 164 -21.09 -9.54 -18.02
CA TRP A 164 -20.04 -9.94 -17.08
C TRP A 164 -20.45 -9.81 -15.62
N LEU A 165 -21.13 -8.74 -15.24
CA LEU A 165 -21.52 -8.54 -13.84
C LEU A 165 -22.69 -9.43 -13.41
N ASN A 166 -23.39 -10.05 -14.36
CA ASN A 166 -24.40 -11.07 -14.08
C ASN A 166 -23.84 -12.51 -14.17
N SER A 167 -22.53 -12.71 -14.35
CA SER A 167 -21.96 -14.06 -14.39
C SER A 167 -22.13 -14.76 -13.04
N GLU A 168 -22.63 -16.01 -13.10
CA GLU A 168 -22.75 -16.88 -11.93
C GLU A 168 -21.38 -17.34 -11.43
N LYS A 169 -20.39 -17.48 -12.31
CA LYS A 169 -19.04 -17.90 -11.93
C LYS A 169 -18.25 -16.72 -11.40
N ASP A 170 -17.64 -16.90 -10.24
CA ASP A 170 -16.93 -15.81 -9.57
C ASP A 170 -15.65 -15.41 -10.32
N GLU A 171 -14.99 -16.35 -11.00
CA GLU A 171 -13.81 -16.05 -11.83
C GLU A 171 -14.17 -15.15 -13.02
N GLU A 172 -15.22 -15.51 -13.77
CA GLU A 172 -15.70 -14.72 -14.91
C GLU A 172 -16.20 -13.35 -14.46
N PHE A 173 -16.86 -13.29 -13.30
CA PHE A 173 -17.27 -12.03 -12.68
C PHE A 173 -16.08 -11.14 -12.31
N VAL A 174 -15.05 -11.69 -11.66
CA VAL A 174 -13.84 -10.95 -11.25
C VAL A 174 -13.10 -10.40 -12.46
N GLU A 175 -12.92 -11.22 -13.49
CA GLU A 175 -12.30 -10.81 -14.74
C GLU A 175 -13.07 -9.65 -15.37
N GLY A 176 -14.39 -9.80 -15.49
CA GLY A 176 -15.26 -8.77 -16.00
C GLY A 176 -15.22 -7.47 -15.21
N ALA A 177 -15.22 -7.55 -13.87
CA ALA A 177 -15.13 -6.39 -12.99
C ALA A 177 -13.80 -5.64 -13.18
N LEU A 178 -12.67 -6.34 -13.31
CA LEU A 178 -11.38 -5.70 -13.58
C LEU A 178 -11.33 -5.04 -14.96
N LYS A 179 -11.86 -5.71 -15.99
CA LYS A 179 -11.95 -5.14 -17.36
C LYS A 179 -12.82 -3.88 -17.37
N LEU A 180 -13.99 -3.91 -16.74
CA LEU A 180 -14.87 -2.75 -16.64
C LEU A 180 -14.24 -1.61 -15.83
N ALA A 181 -13.49 -1.92 -14.77
CA ALA A 181 -12.78 -0.92 -14.00
C ALA A 181 -11.77 -0.14 -14.86
N GLY A 182 -10.98 -0.86 -15.67
CA GLY A 182 -10.06 -0.26 -16.65
C GLY A 182 -10.77 0.61 -17.68
N ILE A 183 -11.86 0.11 -18.27
CA ILE A 183 -12.68 0.84 -19.25
C ILE A 183 -13.25 2.12 -18.64
N PHE A 184 -13.86 2.03 -17.45
CA PHE A 184 -14.45 3.17 -16.76
C PHE A 184 -13.43 4.22 -16.39
N LYS A 185 -12.25 3.82 -15.92
CA LYS A 185 -11.18 4.78 -15.65
C LYS A 185 -10.77 5.53 -16.92
N ARG A 186 -10.51 4.83 -18.03
CA ARG A 186 -10.17 5.48 -19.31
C ARG A 186 -11.25 6.44 -19.78
N LEU A 187 -12.52 6.01 -19.72
CA LEU A 187 -13.64 6.86 -20.11
C LEU A 187 -13.77 8.11 -19.23
N ALA A 188 -13.51 8.00 -17.92
CA ALA A 188 -13.49 9.14 -17.03
C ALA A 188 -12.41 10.16 -17.43
N GLU A 189 -11.21 9.67 -17.79
CA GLU A 189 -10.10 10.51 -18.26
C GLU A 189 -10.41 11.17 -19.61
N GLU A 190 -10.90 10.40 -20.60
CA GLU A 190 -11.27 10.90 -21.94
C GLU A 190 -12.40 11.95 -21.90
N ARG A 191 -13.31 11.82 -20.93
CA ARG A 191 -14.45 12.73 -20.74
C ARG A 191 -14.16 13.85 -19.74
N TYR A 192 -12.92 13.97 -19.25
CA TYR A 192 -12.49 14.98 -18.28
C TYR A 192 -13.36 15.00 -17.01
N ILE A 193 -13.75 13.82 -16.52
CA ILE A 193 -14.55 13.67 -15.31
C ILE A 193 -13.62 13.68 -14.10
N ASP A 194 -13.96 14.47 -13.08
CA ASP A 194 -13.24 14.49 -11.81
C ASP A 194 -13.42 13.15 -11.08
N THR A 195 -12.37 12.35 -11.10
CA THR A 195 -12.36 10.99 -10.57
C THR A 195 -12.42 10.97 -9.04
N ASP A 196 -11.83 11.96 -8.37
CA ASP A 196 -11.85 12.08 -6.91
C ASP A 196 -13.25 12.49 -6.43
N GLU A 197 -13.91 13.40 -7.13
CA GLU A 197 -15.29 13.79 -6.83
C GLU A 197 -16.26 12.62 -7.02
N LEU A 198 -16.05 11.81 -8.07
CA LEU A 198 -16.87 10.64 -8.34
C LEU A 198 -16.72 9.59 -7.23
N LEU A 199 -15.51 9.26 -6.80
CA LEU A 199 -15.26 8.35 -5.68
C LEU A 199 -15.85 8.86 -4.37
N LYS A 200 -15.75 10.17 -4.08
CA LYS A 200 -16.40 10.75 -2.89
C LYS A 200 -17.91 10.53 -2.89
N LYS A 201 -18.55 10.64 -4.05
CA LYS A 201 -20.00 10.37 -4.20
C LYS A 201 -20.34 8.89 -4.03
N GLU A 202 -19.44 7.97 -4.35
CA GLU A 202 -19.61 6.52 -4.08
C GLU A 202 -19.50 6.23 -2.56
N ALA A 203 -18.55 6.89 -1.87
CA ALA A 203 -18.33 6.73 -0.43
C ALA A 203 -19.46 7.26 0.46
N LEU A 204 -20.34 8.13 -0.08
CA LEU A 204 -21.47 8.74 0.62
C LEU A 204 -22.73 7.86 0.67
N LEU A 205 -22.71 6.70 0.01
CA LEU A 205 -23.80 5.75 0.14
C LEU A 205 -23.85 5.23 1.58
N PRO A 206 -25.05 5.12 2.17
CA PRO A 206 -25.17 4.54 3.49
C PRO A 206 -24.59 3.12 3.47
N LYS A 207 -23.61 2.86 4.36
CA LYS A 207 -23.33 1.51 4.83
C LYS A 207 -24.64 0.98 5.38
N GLU A 208 -25.48 0.31 4.60
CA GLU A 208 -26.52 -0.49 5.24
C GLU A 208 -25.77 -1.44 6.18
N PRO A 209 -25.98 -1.35 7.51
CA PRO A 209 -25.51 -2.41 8.37
C PRO A 209 -26.13 -3.68 7.80
N ALA A 210 -25.34 -4.76 7.70
CA ALA A 210 -25.84 -6.06 7.30
C ALA A 210 -27.19 -6.26 8.01
N LYS A 211 -28.29 -6.27 7.24
CA LYS A 211 -29.60 -6.59 7.80
C LYS A 211 -29.45 -8.01 8.29
N ASP A 212 -29.16 -8.12 9.58
CA ASP A 212 -28.99 -9.35 10.29
C ASP A 212 -30.24 -10.17 10.00
N LYS A 213 -30.11 -11.24 9.22
CA LYS A 213 -31.23 -12.12 8.83
C LYS A 213 -31.89 -12.76 10.07
N ARG A 214 -31.37 -12.52 11.27
CA ARG A 214 -31.92 -12.89 12.58
C ARG A 214 -33.32 -12.33 12.85
N HIS A 215 -33.70 -11.17 12.29
CA HIS A 215 -35.05 -10.62 12.56
C HIS A 215 -36.19 -11.16 11.68
N LYS A 216 -35.92 -11.94 10.62
CA LYS A 216 -36.99 -12.65 9.88
C LYS A 216 -37.35 -14.01 10.50
N ALA A 217 -36.45 -14.62 11.25
CA ALA A 217 -36.73 -15.90 11.92
C ALA A 217 -37.62 -15.73 13.17
N ASP A 218 -37.49 -14.62 13.91
CA ASP A 218 -38.28 -14.41 15.13
C ASP A 218 -39.73 -13.98 14.86
N LYS A 219 -39.99 -13.31 13.72
CA LYS A 219 -41.36 -12.98 13.31
C LYS A 219 -42.14 -14.19 12.80
N ALA A 220 -41.47 -15.19 12.22
CA ALA A 220 -42.11 -16.45 11.83
C ALA A 220 -42.39 -17.37 13.03
N ARG A 221 -41.61 -17.26 14.11
CA ARG A 221 -41.84 -18.03 15.35
C ARG A 221 -42.94 -17.45 16.24
N GLN A 222 -43.22 -16.15 16.18
CA GLN A 222 -44.33 -15.56 16.92
C GLN A 222 -45.72 -15.81 16.30
N THR A 223 -45.81 -16.05 14.99
CA THR A 223 -47.09 -16.38 14.33
C THR A 223 -47.46 -17.87 14.42
N LEU A 224 -46.54 -18.73 14.85
CA LEU A 224 -46.78 -20.16 15.08
C LEU A 224 -47.03 -20.52 16.56
N ALA A 225 -46.93 -19.53 17.46
CA ALA A 225 -47.16 -19.69 18.90
C ALA A 225 -48.27 -18.77 19.45
N ALA A 226 -49.09 -18.18 18.56
CA ALA A 226 -50.28 -17.40 18.89
C ALA A 226 -51.54 -18.12 18.44
#